data_AF-A0A2T6GAS9-F1
#
_entry.id   AF-A0A2T6GAS9-F1
#
_cell.length_a   1.000
_cell.length_b   1.000
_cell.length_c   1.000
_cell.angle_alpha   90.00
_cell.angle_beta   90.00
_cell.angle_gamma   90.00
#
_symmetry.space_group_name_H-M   'P 1'
#
loop_
_entity.id
_entity.type
_entity.pdbx_description
1 polymer ?
#
loop_
_entity_poly.entity_id
_entity_poly.type
_entity_poly.pdbx_seq_one_letter_code
_entity_poly.pdbx_strand_id
1 'polypeptide(L)'
;IRYTERLAEAGIEPSVGSKGDSYDNALAETINGLYKAELIDRQSWKSREAVEMATLKWVHWYNHQRLLSSIGYIPPAEAEANFHQQQTDQAVAA
;
A
#
# COMPACT_ATOMS: atom_id res chain seq x y z
N ILE A 1 -8.42 11.03 -22.69
CA ILE A 1 -8.44 9.58 -22.43
C ILE A 1 -9.14 9.39 -21.09
N ARG A 2 -10.21 8.60 -21.07
CA ARG A 2 -11.03 8.39 -19.88
C ARG A 2 -10.38 7.34 -18.98
N TYR A 3 -10.66 7.41 -17.69
CA TYR A 3 -10.11 6.51 -16.67
C TYR A 3 -10.27 5.01 -17.02
N THR A 4 -11.48 4.61 -17.43
CA THR A 4 -11.79 3.22 -17.80
C THR A 4 -11.08 2.77 -19.07
N GLU A 5 -10.88 3.68 -20.03
CA GLU A 5 -10.16 3.40 -21.28
C GLU A 5 -8.68 3.11 -20.98
N ARG A 6 -8.04 3.86 -20.08
CA ARG A 6 -6.65 3.60 -19.67
C ARG A 6 -6.47 2.28 -18.95
N LEU A 7 -7.41 1.89 -18.09
CA LEU A 7 -7.32 0.62 -17.38
C LEU A 7 -7.46 -0.56 -18.35
N ALA A 8 -8.42 -0.48 -19.28
CA ALA A 8 -8.58 -1.48 -20.33
C ALA A 8 -7.34 -1.59 -21.24
N GLU A 9 -6.75 -0.46 -21.66
CA GLU A 9 -5.49 -0.44 -22.42
C GLU A 9 -4.33 -1.11 -21.66
N ALA A 10 -4.33 -1.02 -20.32
CA ALA A 10 -3.30 -1.63 -19.46
C ALA A 10 -3.63 -3.08 -19.06
N GLY A 11 -4.77 -3.65 -19.49
CA GLY A 11 -5.22 -4.97 -19.07
C GLY A 11 -5.60 -5.05 -17.58
N ILE A 12 -5.97 -3.92 -16.97
CA ILE A 12 -6.34 -3.81 -15.56
C ILE A 12 -7.87 -3.78 -15.45
N GLU A 13 -8.44 -4.74 -14.73
CA GLU A 13 -9.87 -4.73 -14.39
C GLU A 13 -10.10 -3.74 -13.22
N PRO A 14 -10.96 -2.70 -13.37
CA PRO A 14 -11.29 -1.82 -12.27
C PRO A 14 -12.09 -2.54 -11.18
N SER A 15 -11.50 -2.68 -10.00
CA SER A 15 -12.24 -3.03 -8.79
C SER A 15 -12.77 -1.74 -8.14
N VAL A 16 -13.97 -1.32 -8.55
CA VAL A 16 -14.70 -0.21 -7.91
C VAL A 16 -15.85 -0.80 -7.08
N GLY A 17 -15.86 -0.56 -5.77
CA GLY A 17 -16.89 -1.07 -4.88
C GLY A 17 -18.29 -0.62 -5.26
N SER A 18 -19.29 -1.28 -4.68
CA SER A 18 -20.68 -0.84 -4.82
C SER A 18 -20.88 0.51 -4.10
N LYS A 19 -21.79 1.35 -4.60
CA LYS A 19 -22.04 2.67 -3.99
C LYS A 19 -22.48 2.50 -2.53
N GLY A 20 -21.74 3.10 -1.61
CA GLY A 20 -22.05 3.07 -0.17
C GLY A 20 -21.42 1.89 0.58
N ASP A 21 -20.59 1.09 -0.08
CA ASP A 21 -19.72 0.10 0.57
C ASP A 21 -18.33 0.71 0.74
N SER A 22 -17.83 0.77 1.98
CA SER A 22 -16.52 1.37 2.31
C SER A 22 -15.43 0.33 2.56
N TYR A 23 -15.75 -0.96 2.50
CA TYR A 23 -14.79 -2.02 2.83
C TYR A 23 -13.63 -2.08 1.83
N ASP A 24 -13.88 -1.75 0.57
CA ASP A 24 -12.87 -1.67 -0.48
C ASP A 24 -11.82 -0.58 -0.21
N ASN A 25 -12.23 0.53 0.42
CA ASN A 25 -11.35 1.65 0.74
C ASN A 25 -10.72 1.56 2.15
N ALA A 26 -11.32 0.79 3.07
CA ALA A 26 -10.94 0.78 4.48
C ALA A 26 -9.44 0.49 4.73
N LEU A 27 -8.84 -0.43 3.95
CA LEU A 27 -7.41 -0.73 4.05
C LEU A 27 -6.56 0.48 3.63
N ALA A 28 -6.89 1.10 2.50
CA ALA A 28 -6.18 2.28 2.01
C ALA A 28 -6.32 3.47 2.99
N GLU A 29 -7.51 3.66 3.57
CA GLU A 29 -7.75 4.69 4.59
C GLU A 29 -6.93 4.46 5.86
N THR A 30 -6.79 3.20 6.29
CA THR A 30 -5.96 2.85 7.45
C THR A 30 -4.50 3.28 7.23
N ILE A 31 -3.93 2.96 6.06
CA ILE A 31 -2.56 3.34 5.72
C ILE A 31 -2.42 4.86 5.60
N ASN A 32 -3.38 5.53 4.95
CA ASN A 32 -3.37 6.99 4.82
C ASN A 32 -3.49 7.69 6.17
N GLY A 33 -4.29 7.15 7.10
CA GLY A 33 -4.41 7.64 8.47
C GLY A 33 -3.08 7.54 9.23
N LEU A 34 -2.43 6.38 9.16
CA LEU A 34 -1.11 6.16 9.76
C LEU A 34 -0.06 7.10 9.18
N TYR A 35 0.01 7.22 7.86
CA TYR A 35 0.93 8.12 7.17
C TYR A 35 0.77 9.58 7.63
N LYS A 36 -0.48 10.07 7.71
CA LYS A 36 -0.74 11.43 8.17
C LYS A 36 -0.32 11.63 9.62
N ALA A 37 -0.77 10.73 10.52
CA ALA A 37 -0.48 10.84 11.95
C ALA A 37 1.02 10.69 12.29
N GLU A 38 1.72 9.80 11.59
CA GLU A 38 3.12 9.47 11.88
C GLU A 38 4.11 10.39 11.18
N LEU A 39 3.76 10.99 10.05
CA LEU A 39 4.65 11.84 9.26
C LEU A 39 4.14 13.26 9.10
N ILE A 40 2.99 13.43 8.45
CA ILE A 40 2.53 14.74 7.97
C ILE A 40 2.20 15.68 9.12
N ASP A 41 1.45 15.19 10.11
CA ASP A 41 0.88 16.01 11.18
C ASP A 41 1.90 16.29 12.31
N ARG A 42 3.08 15.67 12.27
CA ARG A 42 4.11 15.82 13.31
C ARG A 42 4.93 17.11 13.20
N GLN A 43 4.90 17.76 12.03
CA GLN A 43 5.67 18.98 11.80
C GLN A 43 5.09 19.82 10.67
N SER A 44 5.43 21.11 10.66
CA SER A 44 5.19 21.96 9.50
C SER A 44 6.25 21.75 8.43
N TRP A 45 5.83 21.81 7.16
CA TRP A 45 6.70 21.55 6.02
C TRP A 45 7.08 22.84 5.30
N LYS A 46 8.36 22.98 4.97
CA LYS A 46 8.89 24.18 4.30
C LYS A 46 8.60 24.22 2.81
N SER A 47 8.48 23.05 2.18
CA SER A 47 8.20 22.92 0.76
C SER A 47 7.60 21.55 0.44
N ARG A 48 7.09 21.41 -0.77
CA ARG A 48 6.56 20.14 -1.28
C ARG A 48 7.65 19.09 -1.41
N GLU A 49 8.84 19.46 -1.87
CA GLU A 49 9.99 18.57 -2.07
C GLU A 49 10.46 17.97 -0.74
N ALA A 50 10.37 18.75 0.34
CA ALA A 50 10.67 18.25 1.68
C ALA A 50 9.66 17.16 2.12
N VAL A 51 8.38 17.34 1.80
CA VAL A 51 7.35 16.30 2.03
C VAL A 51 7.67 15.08 1.21
N GLU A 52 7.89 15.21 -0.11
CA GLU A 52 8.16 14.09 -1.01
C GLU A 52 9.35 13.24 -0.54
N MET A 53 10.47 13.87 -0.16
CA MET A 53 11.63 13.17 0.39
C MET A 53 11.31 12.43 1.68
N ALA A 54 10.52 13.03 2.57
CA ALA A 54 10.13 12.39 3.82
C ALA A 54 9.12 11.25 3.60
N THR A 55 8.21 11.41 2.63
CA THR A 55 7.30 10.35 2.19
C THR A 55 8.08 9.14 1.71
N LEU A 56 9.10 9.34 0.85
CA LEU A 56 9.94 8.24 0.37
C LEU A 56 10.61 7.49 1.52
N LYS A 57 11.15 8.22 2.51
CA LYS A 57 11.75 7.62 3.70
C LYS A 57 10.73 6.86 4.53
N TRP A 58 9.54 7.41 4.74
CA TRP A 58 8.48 6.77 5.51
C TRP A 58 7.97 5.50 4.80
N VAL A 59 7.76 5.55 3.49
CA VAL A 59 7.34 4.37 2.69
C VAL A 59 8.40 3.27 2.73
N HIS A 60 9.68 3.64 2.60
CA HIS A 60 10.76 2.66 2.71
C HIS A 60 10.80 2.02 4.10
N TRP A 61 10.74 2.82 5.17
CA TRP A 61 10.68 2.32 6.53
C TRP A 61 9.46 1.44 6.76
N TYR A 62 8.28 1.87 6.32
CA TYR A 62 7.03 1.14 6.49
C TYR A 62 7.11 -0.26 5.86
N ASN A 63 7.64 -0.36 4.64
CA ASN A 63 7.65 -1.64 3.93
C ASN A 63 8.82 -2.55 4.32
N HIS A 64 9.99 -2.00 4.64
CA HIS A 64 11.20 -2.79 4.83
C HIS A 64 11.69 -2.89 6.28
N GLN A 65 11.10 -2.14 7.21
CA GLN A 65 11.57 -2.11 8.60
C GLN A 65 10.45 -2.18 9.64
N ARG A 66 9.26 -1.65 9.36
CA ARG A 66 8.14 -1.66 10.31
C ARG A 66 7.64 -3.09 10.53
N LEU A 67 7.64 -3.53 11.78
CA LEU A 67 7.05 -4.82 12.16
C LEU A 67 5.55 -4.65 12.41
N LEU A 68 4.74 -5.49 11.78
CA LEU A 68 3.28 -5.48 11.94
C LEU A 68 2.80 -6.78 12.58
N SER A 69 2.11 -6.67 13.72
CA SER A 69 1.58 -7.83 14.45
C SER A 69 0.59 -8.65 13.65
N SER A 70 -0.21 -8.00 12.78
CA SER A 70 -1.22 -8.64 11.92
C SER A 70 -0.63 -9.61 10.89
N ILE A 71 0.66 -9.50 10.58
CA ILE A 71 1.38 -10.36 9.63
C ILE A 71 2.51 -11.15 10.32
N GLY A 72 2.46 -11.30 11.65
CA GLY A 72 3.42 -12.11 12.39
C GLY A 72 4.70 -11.37 12.79
N TYR A 73 4.65 -10.05 12.95
CA TYR A 73 5.78 -9.22 13.36
C TYR A 73 6.97 -9.25 12.39
N ILE A 74 6.68 -9.25 11.09
CA ILE A 74 7.68 -9.09 10.02
C ILE A 74 7.39 -7.81 9.21
N PRO A 75 8.37 -7.31 8.42
CA PRO A 75 8.14 -6.22 7.49
C PRO A 75 7.12 -6.58 6.39
N PRO A 76 6.27 -5.64 5.93
CA PRO A 76 5.33 -5.87 4.84
C PRO A 76 5.96 -6.45 3.57
N ALA A 77 7.13 -5.98 3.17
CA ALA A 77 7.82 -6.49 1.99
C ALA A 77 8.24 -7.97 2.15
N GLU A 78 8.57 -8.39 3.37
CA GLU A 78 8.88 -9.80 3.66
C GLU A 78 7.60 -10.66 3.62
N ALA A 79 6.49 -10.17 4.18
CA ALA A 79 5.21 -10.86 4.09
C ALA A 79 4.74 -11.05 2.64
N GLU A 80 4.90 -10.03 1.80
CA GLU A 80 4.59 -10.09 0.37
C GLU A 80 5.48 -11.11 -0.36
N ALA A 81 6.79 -11.09 -0.11
CA ALA A 81 7.72 -12.07 -0.68
C ALA A 81 7.37 -13.52 -0.28
N ASN A 82 7.07 -13.75 1.00
CA ASN A 82 6.66 -15.05 1.51
C ASN A 82 5.36 -15.54 0.87
N PHE A 83 4.40 -14.63 0.67
CA PHE A 83 3.13 -14.94 0.01
C PHE A 83 3.34 -15.39 -1.45
N HIS A 84 4.14 -14.66 -2.22
CA HIS A 84 4.43 -15.02 -3.61
C HIS A 84 5.22 -16.31 -3.75
N GLN A 85 6.16 -16.58 -2.84
CA GLN A 85 6.87 -17.85 -2.80
C GLN A 85 5.90 -19.01 -2.58
N GLN A 86 5.00 -18.89 -1.58
CA GLN A 86 4.00 -19.93 -1.30
C GLN A 86 3.05 -20.18 -2.48
N GLN A 87 2.60 -19.14 -3.17
CA GLN A 87 1.76 -19.28 -4.36
C GLN A 87 2.49 -20.00 -5.49
N THR A 88 3.77 -19.68 -5.70
CA THR A 88 4.61 -20.31 -6.72
C THR A 88 4.77 -21.79 -6.40
N ASP A 89 5.08 -22.14 -5.15
CA ASP A 89 5.25 -23.52 -4.71
C ASP A 89 3.97 -24.34 -4.88
N GLN A 90 2.80 -23.75 -4.59
CA GLN A 90 1.50 -24.37 -4.81
C GLN A 90 1.19 -24.60 -6.30
N ALA A 91 1.54 -23.63 -7.15
CA ALA A 91 1.35 -23.75 -8.60
C ALA A 91 2.29 -24.79 -9.24
N VAL A 92 3.51 -24.97 -8.70
CA VAL A 92 4.45 -26.01 -9.14
C VAL A 92 4.04 -27.41 -8.68
N ALA A 93 3.36 -27.52 -7.53
CA ALA A 93 2.90 -28.78 -6.98
C ALA A 93 1.56 -29.29 -7.57
N ALA A 94 0.84 -28.45 -8.33
CA ALA A 94 -0.44 -28.76 -8.98
C ALA A 94 -0.27 -29.27 -10.42
#